data_AF-A0A927FXF7-F1
#
_entry.id   AF-A0A927FXF7-F1
#
_cell.length_a   1.000
_cell.length_b   1.000
_cell.length_c   1.000
_cell.angle_alpha   90.00
_cell.angle_beta   90.00
_cell.angle_gamma   90.00
#
_symmetry.space_group_name_H-M   'P 1'
#
loop_
_entity.id
_entity.type
_entity.pdbx_description
1 polymer ?
#
loop_
_entity_poly.entity_id
_entity_poly.type
_entity_poly.pdbx_seq_one_letter_code
_entity_poly.pdbx_strand_id
1 'polypeptide(L)'
;MSNVHEEISKHSKKQHEIVKTFLTLENQRESFIAEAVSLAKEDLPFSVDQINIVTKQINELARNGIAPTRKIVTPDMVIEYAKRGKQ
;
A
#
# COMPACT_ATOMS: atom_id res chain seq x y z
N MET A 1 -36.78 -18.62 -11.00
CA MET A 1 -35.93 -17.81 -11.91
C MET A 1 -35.09 -16.91 -11.02
N SER A 2 -33.87 -17.33 -10.71
CA SER A 2 -33.01 -16.70 -9.71
C SER A 2 -32.31 -15.48 -10.28
N ASN A 3 -32.91 -14.36 -9.91
CA ASN A 3 -32.53 -12.97 -9.98
C ASN A 3 -31.03 -12.66 -10.19
N VAL A 4 -30.67 -12.27 -11.42
CA VAL A 4 -29.41 -11.59 -11.76
C VAL A 4 -29.13 -10.35 -10.89
N HIS A 5 -30.17 -9.76 -10.29
CA HIS A 5 -30.06 -8.60 -9.41
C HIS A 5 -29.34 -8.88 -8.08
N GLU A 6 -29.41 -10.11 -7.52
CA GLU A 6 -28.69 -10.43 -6.28
C GLU A 6 -27.19 -10.64 -6.48
N GLU A 7 -26.82 -11.22 -7.63
CA GLU A 7 -25.43 -11.47 -8.02
C GLU A 7 -24.68 -10.16 -8.29
N ILE A 8 -25.30 -9.22 -9.00
CA ILE A 8 -24.73 -7.89 -9.28
C ILE A 8 -24.52 -7.09 -7.98
N SER A 9 -25.46 -7.17 -7.03
CA SER A 9 -25.36 -6.45 -5.77
C SER A 9 -24.23 -6.98 -4.88
N LYS A 10 -24.05 -8.31 -4.81
CA LYS A 10 -22.94 -8.93 -4.08
C LYS A 10 -21.59 -8.63 -4.73
N HIS A 11 -21.54 -8.63 -6.06
CA HIS A 11 -20.33 -8.28 -6.81
C HIS A 11 -19.89 -6.84 -6.51
N SER A 12 -20.80 -5.87 -6.61
CA SER A 12 -20.53 -4.45 -6.32
C SER A 12 -20.03 -4.21 -4.89
N LYS A 13 -20.65 -4.84 -3.89
CA LYS A 13 -20.19 -4.75 -2.49
C LYS A 13 -18.78 -5.31 -2.30
N LYS A 14 -18.48 -6.46 -2.92
CA LYS A 14 -17.15 -7.08 -2.82
C LYS A 14 -16.06 -6.20 -3.43
N GLN A 15 -16.33 -5.57 -4.58
CA GLN A 15 -15.40 -4.62 -5.18
C GLN A 15 -15.19 -3.39 -4.30
N HIS A 16 -16.27 -2.86 -3.73
CA HIS A 16 -16.20 -1.70 -2.84
C HIS A 16 -15.33 -1.97 -1.60
N GLU A 17 -15.50 -3.12 -0.96
CA GLU A 17 -14.66 -3.50 0.19
C GLU A 17 -13.19 -3.66 -0.21
N ILE A 18 -12.90 -4.27 -1.37
CA ILE A 18 -11.52 -4.39 -1.88
C ILE A 18 -10.89 -3.01 -2.09
N VAL A 19 -11.61 -2.06 -2.71
CA VAL A 19 -11.13 -0.69 -2.89
C VAL A 19 -10.89 -0.01 -1.55
N LYS A 20 -11.80 -0.16 -0.58
CA LYS A 20 -11.65 0.42 0.76
C LYS A 20 -10.43 -0.15 1.48
N THR A 21 -10.25 -1.47 1.49
CA THR A 21 -9.07 -2.12 2.07
C THR A 21 -7.79 -1.64 1.39
N PHE A 22 -7.79 -1.55 0.06
CA PHE A 22 -6.65 -1.05 -0.70
C PHE A 22 -6.27 0.37 -0.27
N LEU A 23 -7.24 1.28 -0.17
CA LEU A 23 -7.00 2.65 0.29
C LEU A 23 -6.47 2.70 1.72
N THR A 24 -6.98 1.87 2.63
CA THR A 24 -6.45 1.79 4.00
C THR A 24 -4.99 1.33 4.01
N LEU A 25 -4.66 0.28 3.26
CA LEU A 25 -3.29 -0.23 3.18
C LEU A 25 -2.34 0.79 2.52
N GLU A 26 -2.79 1.51 1.49
CA GLU A 26 -2.00 2.57 0.86
C GLU A 26 -1.69 3.71 1.84
N ASN A 27 -2.69 4.15 2.61
CA ASN A 27 -2.46 5.17 3.65
C ASN A 27 -1.47 4.69 4.73
N GLN A 28 -1.57 3.43 5.16
CA GLN A 28 -0.61 2.85 6.11
C GLN A 28 0.79 2.79 5.52
N ARG A 29 0.91 2.35 4.27
CA ARG A 29 2.18 2.30 3.53
C ARG A 29 2.81 3.70 3.43
N GLU A 30 2.01 4.72 3.13
CA GLU A 30 2.47 6.11 3.06
C GLU A 30 2.94 6.64 4.42
N SER A 31 2.22 6.33 5.51
CA SER A 31 2.65 6.68 6.87
C SER A 31 4.01 6.07 7.23
N PHE A 32 4.21 4.78 6.94
CA PHE A 32 5.50 4.13 7.22
C PHE A 32 6.64 4.67 6.34
N ILE A 33 6.35 5.02 5.08
CA ILE A 33 7.33 5.69 4.23
C ILE A 33 7.70 7.06 4.80
N ALA A 34 6.71 7.85 5.22
CA ALA A 34 6.94 9.17 5.82
C ALA A 34 7.81 9.08 7.08
N GLU A 35 7.51 8.12 7.97
CA GLU A 35 8.32 7.84 9.16
C GLU A 35 9.76 7.44 8.79
N ALA A 36 9.93 6.48 7.88
CA ALA A 36 11.25 6.02 7.44
C ALA A 36 12.07 7.13 6.78
N VAL A 37 11.43 7.99 5.99
CA VAL A 37 12.06 9.17 5.38
C VAL A 37 12.46 10.20 6.45
N SER A 38 11.63 10.42 7.46
CA SER A 38 11.94 11.33 8.56
C SER A 38 13.18 10.86 9.34
N LEU A 39 13.20 9.57 9.71
CA LEU A 39 14.34 8.96 10.38
C LEU A 39 15.59 9.03 9.51
N ALA A 40 15.48 8.72 8.21
CA ALA A 40 16.61 8.81 7.27
C ALA A 40 17.13 10.25 7.10
N LYS A 41 16.28 11.28 7.21
CA LYS A 41 16.70 12.70 7.15
C LYS A 41 17.49 13.12 8.37
N GLU A 42 17.17 12.54 9.52
CA GLU A 42 17.84 12.72 10.82
C GLU A 42 19.06 11.79 11.00
N ASP A 43 19.42 11.04 9.95
CA ASP A 43 20.50 10.05 9.98
C ASP A 43 20.30 8.97 11.07
N LEU A 44 19.05 8.70 11.45
CA LEU A 44 18.64 7.67 12.40
C LEU A 44 18.43 6.32 11.70
N PRO A 45 18.63 5.20 12.42
CA PRO A 45 18.27 3.88 11.92
C PRO A 45 16.76 3.79 11.64
N PHE A 46 16.40 3.28 10.47
CA PHE A 46 15.02 3.03 10.07
C PHE A 46 14.89 1.63 9.47
N SER A 47 13.66 1.13 9.39
CA SER A 47 13.35 -0.14 8.73
C SER A 47 12.34 0.06 7.61
N VAL A 48 12.49 -0.72 6.54
CA VAL A 48 11.52 -0.82 5.45
C VAL A 48 10.62 -2.05 5.57
N ASP A 49 10.77 -2.83 6.65
CA ASP A 49 10.05 -4.09 6.83
C ASP A 49 8.55 -3.86 6.92
N GLN A 50 8.11 -2.87 7.70
CA GLN A 50 6.68 -2.52 7.82
C GLN A 50 6.09 -2.05 6.48
N ILE A 51 6.84 -1.21 5.75
CA ILE A 51 6.46 -0.78 4.39
C ILE A 51 6.28 -1.98 3.47
N ASN A 52 7.20 -2.96 3.55
CA ASN A 52 7.19 -4.15 2.71
C ASN A 52 6.14 -5.18 3.12
N ILE A 53 5.81 -5.28 4.41
CA ILE A 53 4.70 -6.11 4.91
C ILE A 53 3.38 -5.57 4.32
N VAL A 54 3.13 -4.28 4.43
CA VAL A 54 1.92 -3.67 3.86
C VAL A 54 1.92 -3.78 2.33
N THR A 55 3.06 -3.54 1.68
CA THR A 55 3.19 -3.71 0.22
C THR A 55 2.86 -5.14 -0.23
N LYS A 56 3.25 -6.17 0.54
CA LYS A 56 2.86 -7.56 0.27
C LYS A 56 1.35 -7.77 0.40
N GLN A 57 0.71 -7.19 1.43
CA GLN A 57 -0.74 -7.27 1.61
C GLN A 57 -1.49 -6.60 0.44
N ILE A 58 -1.00 -5.45 -0.03
CA ILE A 58 -1.54 -4.76 -1.22
C ILE A 58 -1.39 -5.65 -2.46
N ASN A 59 -0.21 -6.25 -2.66
CA ASN A 59 0.05 -7.14 -3.79
C ASN A 59 -0.81 -8.40 -3.75
N GLU A 60 -1.09 -8.92 -2.56
CA GLU A 60 -2.00 -10.04 -2.37
C GLU A 60 -3.45 -9.64 -2.67
N LEU A 61 -3.89 -8.47 -2.21
CA LEU A 61 -5.20 -7.92 -2.53
C LEU A 61 -5.37 -7.70 -4.06
N ALA A 62 -4.32 -7.21 -4.71
CA ALA A 62 -4.24 -6.97 -6.15
C ALA A 62 -4.34 -8.25 -7.01
N ARG A 63 -4.02 -9.44 -6.45
CA ARG A 63 -4.22 -10.72 -7.17
C ARG A 63 -5.67 -10.96 -7.56
N ASN A 64 -6.62 -10.32 -6.88
CA ASN A 64 -8.05 -10.37 -7.23
C ASN A 64 -8.41 -9.48 -8.44
N GLY A 65 -7.45 -8.78 -9.05
CA GLY A 65 -7.58 -8.08 -10.33
C GLY A 65 -8.18 -6.67 -10.29
N ILE A 66 -8.55 -6.16 -9.11
CA ILE A 66 -9.22 -4.86 -8.96
C ILE A 66 -8.26 -3.75 -8.53
N ALA A 67 -7.20 -4.10 -7.79
CA ALA A 67 -6.23 -3.15 -7.26
C ALA A 67 -4.87 -3.28 -7.96
N PRO A 68 -4.09 -2.20 -8.11
CA PRO A 68 -2.75 -2.26 -8.66
C PRO A 68 -1.75 -2.85 -7.68
N THR A 69 -0.74 -3.56 -8.19
CA THR A 69 0.41 -3.99 -7.40
C THR A 69 1.38 -2.83 -7.14
N ARG A 70 2.13 -2.92 -6.04
CA ARG A 70 3.14 -1.97 -5.61
C ARG A 70 4.52 -2.62 -5.55
N LYS A 71 5.55 -1.82 -5.85
CA LYS A 71 6.96 -2.23 -5.78
C LYS A 71 7.41 -2.33 -4.32
N ILE A 72 8.18 -3.35 -4.00
CA ILE A 72 8.91 -3.52 -2.73
C ILE A 72 9.90 -2.36 -2.57
N VAL A 73 9.93 -1.79 -1.38
CA VAL A 73 10.80 -0.66 -1.02
C VAL A 73 12.09 -1.20 -0.42
N THR A 74 13.20 -0.60 -0.82
CA THR A 74 14.53 -0.90 -0.26
C THR A 74 15.00 0.27 0.60
N PRO A 75 15.92 0.04 1.57
CA PRO A 75 16.48 1.13 2.36
C PRO A 75 17.12 2.21 1.48
N ASP A 76 17.82 1.82 0.42
CA ASP A 76 18.45 2.75 -0.53
C ASP A 76 17.42 3.69 -1.17
N MET A 77 16.25 3.20 -1.57
CA MET A 77 15.19 4.05 -2.14
C MET A 77 14.72 5.12 -1.15
N VAL A 78 14.62 4.78 0.14
CA VAL A 78 14.23 5.72 1.19
C VAL A 78 15.32 6.77 1.40
N ILE A 79 16.59 6.35 1.45
CA ILE A 79 17.74 7.24 1.62
C ILE A 79 17.86 8.19 0.43
N GLU A 80 17.75 7.69 -0.81
CA GLU A 80 17.79 8.52 -2.02
C GLU A 80 16.67 9.56 -1.99
N TYR A 81 15.45 9.15 -1.63
CA TYR A 81 14.30 10.05 -1.53
C TYR A 81 14.50 11.11 -0.43
N ALA A 82 14.98 10.70 0.75
CA ALA A 82 15.27 11.59 1.86
C ALA A 82 16.34 12.63 1.50
N LYS A 83 17.38 12.22 0.77
CA LYS A 83 18.48 13.10 0.31
C LYS A 83 18.06 14.06 -0.80
N ARG A 84 17.18 13.64 -1.73
CA ARG A 84 16.64 14.53 -2.77
C ARG A 84 15.85 15.70 -2.21
N GLY A 85 15.22 15.54 -1.05
CA GLY A 85 14.49 16.62 -0.37
C GLY A 85 15.36 17.56 0.48
N LYS A 86 16.69 17.42 0.49
CA LYS A 86 17.63 18.30 1.22
C LYS A 86 18.21 19.44 0.35
N GLN A 87 17.72 19.64 -0.88
CA GLN A 87 18.15 20.74 -1.77
C GLN A 87 17.36 22.03 -1.55
#